data_AF-A0A6G7CN06-F1
#
_entry.id   AF-A0A6G7CN06-F1
#
_cell.length_a   1.000
_cell.length_b   1.000
_cell.length_c   1.000
_cell.angle_alpha   90.00
_cell.angle_beta   90.00
_cell.angle_gamma   90.00
#
_symmetry.space_group_name_H-M   'P 1'
#
loop_
_entity.id
_entity.type
_entity.pdbx_description
1 polymer ?
#
loop_
_entity_poly.entity_id
_entity_poly.type
_entity_poly.pdbx_seq_one_letter_code
_entity_poly.pdbx_strand_id
1 'polypeptide(L)'
;MVNFVLGLLCGFMATIWYLVFDFSFDFDHGFSVNVVIAAATLMATAIHFDSVRKQRKDRLWEINKDSLLKLSKAISDSVEMTGKLADSHFNQEQGIPNYVNTDGSGEIHAHFKEVLSDSLYVYKPLLSPELISAIEDYQTTQKKIEEAWEENELSTFVAYDEQWAAQKKLQEVVASFIKQVSGV
;
A
#
# COMPACT_ATOMS: atom_id res chain seq x y z
N MET A 1 12.68 20.11 3.20
CA MET A 1 14.03 19.90 2.61
C MET A 1 14.57 21.14 1.90
N VAL A 2 13.81 21.82 1.03
CA VAL A 2 14.28 23.03 0.32
C VAL A 2 14.81 24.13 1.26
N ASN A 3 14.08 24.45 2.33
CA ASN A 3 14.51 25.47 3.31
C ASN A 3 15.80 25.10 4.06
N PHE A 4 16.07 23.80 4.24
CA PHE A 4 17.29 23.32 4.89
C PHE A 4 18.50 23.43 3.95
N VAL A 5 18.33 23.09 2.67
CA VAL A 5 19.38 23.22 1.65
C VAL A 5 19.72 24.69 1.38
N LEU A 6 18.71 25.56 1.34
CA LEU A 6 18.89 27.01 1.23
C LEU A 6 19.62 27.59 2.45
N GLY A 7 19.26 27.14 3.65
CA GLY A 7 19.94 27.52 4.89
C GLY A 7 21.41 27.09 4.91
N LEU A 8 21.70 25.87 4.45
CA LEU A 8 23.07 25.35 4.39
C LEU A 8 23.93 26.07 3.34
N LEU A 9 23.38 26.37 2.16
CA LEU A 9 24.08 27.15 1.13
C LEU A 9 24.34 28.61 1.56
N CYS A 10 23.35 29.28 2.14
CA CYS A 10 23.54 30.63 2.69
C CYS A 10 24.54 30.65 3.84
N GLY A 11 24.49 29.65 4.73
CA GLY A 11 25.46 29.51 5.82
C GLY A 11 26.89 29.31 5.31
N PHE A 12 27.07 28.44 4.30
CA PHE A 12 28.38 28.19 3.71
C PHE A 12 28.93 29.43 2.99
N MET A 13 28.09 30.17 2.27
CA MET A 13 28.49 31.43 1.63
C MET A 13 28.87 32.51 2.65
N ALA A 14 28.10 32.63 3.74
CA ALA A 14 28.42 33.57 4.82
C ALA A 14 29.76 33.23 5.49
N THR A 15 30.08 31.94 5.68
CA THR A 15 31.37 31.53 6.23
C THR A 15 32.53 31.80 5.27
N ILE A 16 32.35 31.63 3.96
CA ILE A 16 33.37 31.98 2.96
C ILE A 16 33.62 33.49 2.95
N TRP A 17 32.56 34.30 2.98
CA TRP A 17 32.67 35.75 3.06
C TRP A 17 33.36 36.23 4.33
N TYR A 18 33.02 35.63 5.49
CA TYR A 18 33.69 35.94 6.75
C TYR A 18 35.19 35.62 6.68
N LEU A 19 35.57 34.47 6.10
CA LEU A 19 36.97 34.06 5.94
C LEU A 19 37.75 34.98 4.97
N VAL A 20 37.12 35.44 3.89
CA VAL A 20 37.73 36.34 2.89
C VAL A 20 37.94 37.76 3.43
N PHE A 21 37.04 38.26 4.28
CA PHE A 21 37.12 39.62 4.81
C PHE A 21 38.01 39.75 6.07
N ASP A 22 38.11 38.72 6.92
CA ASP A 22 38.77 38.80 8.24
C ASP A 22 40.24 38.33 8.23
N PHE A 23 40.65 37.54 7.23
CA PHE A 23 41.98 36.92 7.19
C PHE A 23 42.75 37.29 5.92
N SER A 24 43.84 38.05 6.07
CA SER A 24 44.91 38.23 5.06
C SER A 24 45.74 36.96 4.89
N PHE A 25 45.08 35.85 4.63
CA PHE A 25 45.70 34.57 4.29
C PHE A 25 45.89 34.47 2.77
N ASP A 26 47.09 34.07 2.36
CA ASP A 26 47.47 33.75 0.98
C ASP A 26 46.86 32.39 0.57
N PHE A 27 45.54 32.27 0.74
CA PHE A 27 44.80 31.03 0.50
C PHE A 27 44.59 30.91 -1.00
N ASP A 28 45.07 29.80 -1.60
CA ASP A 28 44.93 29.58 -3.03
C ASP A 28 43.44 29.59 -3.42
N HIS A 29 43.04 30.66 -4.10
CA HIS A 29 41.68 30.84 -4.60
C HIS A 29 41.26 29.67 -5.51
N GLY A 30 42.20 29.05 -6.22
CA GLY A 30 41.95 27.86 -7.02
C GLY A 30 41.55 26.64 -6.17
N PHE A 31 42.21 26.44 -5.03
CA PHE A 31 41.87 25.35 -4.10
C PHE A 31 40.48 25.53 -3.51
N SER A 32 40.16 26.73 -2.99
CA SER A 32 38.85 27.01 -2.38
C SER A 32 37.70 26.87 -3.38
N VAL A 33 37.84 27.39 -4.60
CA VAL A 33 36.82 27.26 -5.66
C VAL A 33 36.62 25.80 -6.06
N ASN A 34 37.70 25.01 -6.20
CA ASN A 34 37.60 23.59 -6.53
C ASN A 34 36.86 22.78 -5.45
N VAL A 35 37.08 23.10 -4.17
CA VAL A 35 36.36 22.46 -3.05
C VAL A 35 34.86 22.80 -3.10
N VAL A 36 34.50 24.07 -3.36
CA VAL A 36 33.10 24.48 -3.48
C VAL A 36 32.42 23.80 -4.68
N ILE A 37 33.08 23.73 -5.83
CA ILE A 37 32.58 23.04 -7.02
C ILE A 37 32.37 21.54 -6.72
N ALA A 38 33.34 20.90 -6.08
CA ALA A 38 33.23 19.49 -5.70
C ALA A 38 32.06 19.24 -4.73
N ALA A 39 31.90 20.07 -3.70
CA ALA A 39 30.79 19.98 -2.75
C ALA A 39 29.42 20.18 -3.43
N ALA A 40 29.31 21.17 -4.31
CA ALA A 40 28.10 21.43 -5.10
C ALA A 40 27.75 20.23 -6.01
N THR A 41 28.77 19.61 -6.63
CA THR A 41 28.58 18.45 -7.51
C THR A 41 28.11 17.22 -6.72
N LEU A 42 28.66 16.99 -5.51
CA LEU A 42 28.21 15.91 -4.62
C LEU A 42 26.76 16.09 -4.19
N MET A 43 26.39 17.32 -3.79
CA MET A 43 25.01 17.65 -3.40
C MET A 43 24.03 17.50 -4.58
N ALA A 44 24.41 17.99 -5.78
CA ALA A 44 23.59 17.83 -6.98
C ALA A 44 23.38 16.34 -7.32
N THR A 45 24.43 15.53 -7.20
CA THR A 45 24.36 14.07 -7.43
C THR A 45 23.46 13.39 -6.41
N ALA A 46 23.57 13.76 -5.13
CA ALA A 46 22.72 13.24 -4.06
C ALA A 46 21.24 13.56 -4.29
N ILE A 47 20.93 14.81 -4.65
CA ILE A 47 19.55 15.25 -4.98
C ILE A 47 19.03 14.50 -6.21
N HIS A 48 19.84 14.37 -7.26
CA HIS A 48 19.46 13.65 -8.47
C HIS A 48 19.17 12.18 -8.18
N PHE A 49 20.01 11.53 -7.37
CA PHE A 49 19.81 10.14 -6.97
C PHE A 49 18.51 9.95 -6.18
N ASP A 50 18.24 10.81 -5.19
CA ASP A 50 17.01 10.77 -4.39
C ASP A 50 15.78 11.03 -5.26
N SER A 51 15.85 12.03 -6.15
CA SER A 51 14.78 12.37 -7.10
C SER A 51 14.45 11.19 -8.04
N VAL A 52 15.47 10.54 -8.63
CA VAL A 52 15.27 9.37 -9.49
C VAL A 52 14.67 8.20 -8.71
N ARG A 53 15.12 7.97 -7.46
CA ARG A 53 14.57 6.92 -6.61
C ARG A 53 13.10 7.16 -6.30
N LYS A 54 12.73 8.40 -5.96
CA LYS A 54 11.34 8.79 -5.71
C LYS A 54 10.48 8.65 -6.96
N GLN A 55 10.96 9.14 -8.11
CA GLN A 55 10.23 9.04 -9.37
C GLN A 55 9.97 7.60 -9.80
N ARG A 56 10.89 6.67 -9.54
CA ARG A 56 10.66 5.23 -9.79
C ARG A 56 9.53 4.68 -8.95
N LYS A 57 9.48 5.02 -7.65
CA LYS A 57 8.39 4.61 -6.76
C LYS A 57 7.06 5.21 -7.18
N ASP A 58 7.03 6.51 -7.46
CA ASP A 58 5.82 7.22 -7.89
C ASP A 58 5.28 6.63 -9.20
N ARG A 59 6.14 6.27 -10.16
CA ARG A 59 5.72 5.59 -11.40
C ARG A 59 5.13 4.21 -11.13
N LEU A 60 5.76 3.40 -10.28
CA LEU A 60 5.23 2.08 -9.93
C LEU A 60 3.88 2.20 -9.22
N TRP A 61 3.73 3.19 -8.34
CA TRP A 61 2.45 3.50 -7.70
C TRP A 61 1.40 3.91 -8.73
N GLU A 62 1.67 4.90 -9.59
CA GLU A 62 0.69 5.39 -10.58
C GLU A 62 0.25 4.30 -11.56
N ILE A 63 1.13 3.37 -11.94
CA ILE A 63 0.77 2.22 -12.79
C ILE A 63 -0.15 1.24 -12.06
N ASN A 64 0.07 1.03 -10.75
CA ASN A 64 -0.60 -0.03 -9.99
C ASN A 64 -1.83 0.47 -9.22
N LYS A 65 -1.96 1.77 -9.03
CA LYS A 65 -2.94 2.42 -8.16
C LYS A 65 -4.36 1.96 -8.46
N ASP A 66 -4.78 1.99 -9.72
CA ASP A 66 -6.16 1.65 -10.07
C ASP A 66 -6.51 0.19 -9.75
N SER A 67 -5.59 -0.74 -10.02
CA SER A 67 -5.80 -2.16 -9.73
C SER A 67 -5.82 -2.42 -8.21
N LEU A 68 -4.87 -1.85 -7.46
CA LEU A 68 -4.80 -2.02 -6.00
C LEU A 68 -5.99 -1.37 -5.28
N LEU A 69 -6.42 -0.17 -5.71
CA LEU A 69 -7.58 0.49 -5.15
C LEU A 69 -8.88 -0.25 -5.49
N LYS A 70 -8.99 -0.82 -6.70
CA LYS A 70 -10.12 -1.70 -7.05
C LYS A 70 -10.16 -2.94 -6.16
N LEU A 71 -9.03 -3.63 -5.98
CA LEU A 71 -8.94 -4.79 -5.07
C LEU A 71 -9.30 -4.40 -3.63
N SER A 72 -8.73 -3.29 -3.13
CA SER A 72 -9.00 -2.78 -1.79
C SER A 72 -10.46 -2.39 -1.58
N LYS A 73 -11.13 -1.85 -2.61
CA LYS A 73 -12.54 -1.52 -2.54
C LYS A 73 -13.39 -2.80 -2.56
N ALA A 74 -13.14 -3.68 -3.53
CA ALA A 74 -13.89 -4.92 -3.69
C ALA A 74 -13.82 -5.80 -2.44
N ILE A 75 -12.65 -5.91 -1.79
CA ILE A 75 -12.53 -6.64 -0.54
C ILE A 75 -13.26 -5.96 0.62
N SER A 76 -13.24 -4.63 0.69
CA SER A 76 -13.96 -3.89 1.73
C SER A 76 -15.47 -4.09 1.59
N ASP A 77 -16.00 -3.97 0.37
CA ASP A 77 -17.41 -4.19 0.07
C ASP A 77 -17.80 -5.65 0.40
N SER A 78 -16.93 -6.61 0.07
CA SER A 78 -17.12 -8.03 0.39
C SER A 78 -17.10 -8.32 1.89
N VAL A 79 -16.18 -7.72 2.66
CA VAL A 79 -16.12 -7.85 4.13
C VAL A 79 -17.39 -7.30 4.76
N GLU A 80 -17.84 -6.13 4.34
CA GLU A 80 -19.07 -5.53 4.85
C GLU A 80 -20.29 -6.42 4.57
N MET A 81 -20.41 -6.91 3.33
CA MET A 81 -21.53 -7.75 2.92
C MET A 81 -21.51 -9.12 3.61
N THR A 82 -20.33 -9.74 3.76
CA THR A 82 -20.19 -11.02 4.47
C THR A 82 -20.52 -10.87 5.95
N GLY A 83 -20.15 -9.75 6.58
CA GLY A 83 -20.58 -9.43 7.96
C GLY A 83 -22.10 -9.31 8.08
N LYS A 84 -22.75 -8.61 7.13
CA LYS A 84 -24.23 -8.52 7.08
C LYS A 84 -24.91 -9.88 6.90
N LEU A 85 -24.32 -10.76 6.10
CA LEU A 85 -24.82 -12.13 5.90
C LEU A 85 -24.69 -12.96 7.19
N ALA A 86 -23.54 -12.87 7.88
CA ALA A 86 -23.36 -13.51 9.18
C ALA A 86 -24.41 -13.02 10.20
N ASP A 87 -24.60 -11.71 10.33
CA ASP A 87 -25.61 -11.12 11.23
C ASP A 87 -27.04 -11.55 10.85
N SER A 88 -27.36 -11.58 9.56
CA SER A 88 -28.64 -12.03 9.03
C SER A 88 -28.94 -13.49 9.41
N HIS A 89 -27.96 -14.38 9.25
CA HIS A 89 -28.11 -15.79 9.60
C HIS A 89 -28.14 -16.01 11.10
N PHE A 90 -27.35 -15.28 11.89
CA PHE A 90 -27.43 -15.30 13.34
C PHE A 90 -28.83 -14.91 13.84
N ASN A 91 -29.39 -13.80 13.31
CA ASN A 91 -30.73 -13.36 13.69
C ASN A 91 -31.81 -14.40 13.35
N GLN A 92 -31.70 -15.05 12.19
CA GLN A 92 -32.60 -16.14 11.80
C GLN A 92 -32.52 -17.34 12.76
N GLU A 93 -31.31 -17.75 13.15
CA GLU A 93 -31.10 -18.86 14.09
C GLU A 93 -31.62 -18.54 15.50
N GLN A 94 -31.53 -17.27 15.93
CA GLN A 94 -32.03 -16.82 17.23
C GLN A 94 -33.51 -16.43 17.23
N GLY A 95 -34.20 -16.48 16.10
CA GLY A 95 -35.60 -16.05 15.96
C GLY A 95 -35.81 -14.54 16.13
N ILE A 96 -34.76 -13.74 15.92
CA ILE A 96 -34.79 -12.28 16.00
C ILE A 96 -35.25 -11.72 14.64
N PRO A 97 -36.16 -10.73 14.61
CA PRO A 97 -36.53 -10.06 13.37
C PRO A 97 -35.30 -9.51 12.63
N ASN A 98 -35.15 -9.89 11.36
CA ASN A 98 -33.99 -9.52 10.56
C ASN A 98 -34.29 -8.26 9.73
N TYR A 99 -33.57 -7.18 10.02
CA TYR A 99 -33.65 -5.91 9.30
C TYR A 99 -32.40 -5.65 8.44
N VAL A 100 -31.50 -6.63 8.34
CA VAL A 100 -30.22 -6.48 7.65
C VAL A 100 -30.47 -6.55 6.15
N ASN A 101 -30.06 -5.51 5.43
CA ASN A 101 -30.10 -5.51 3.97
C ASN A 101 -28.96 -6.37 3.42
N THR A 102 -29.31 -7.45 2.73
CA THR A 102 -28.38 -8.37 2.05
C THR A 102 -28.57 -8.39 0.53
N ASP A 103 -29.34 -7.42 0.00
CA ASP A 103 -29.59 -7.25 -1.42
C ASP A 103 -28.28 -6.99 -2.17
N GLY A 104 -28.11 -7.65 -3.31
CA GLY A 104 -26.90 -7.50 -4.12
C GLY A 104 -25.67 -8.26 -3.59
N SER A 105 -25.82 -9.08 -2.54
CA SER A 105 -24.72 -9.91 -2.00
C SER A 105 -24.01 -10.75 -3.06
N GLY A 106 -24.77 -11.41 -3.93
CA GLY A 106 -24.23 -12.20 -5.02
C GLY A 106 -23.40 -11.37 -6.02
N GLU A 107 -23.81 -10.13 -6.32
CA GLU A 107 -23.08 -9.24 -7.23
C GLU A 107 -21.76 -8.77 -6.59
N ILE A 108 -21.80 -8.39 -5.31
CA ILE A 108 -20.61 -7.95 -4.57
C ILE A 108 -19.58 -9.07 -4.48
N HIS A 109 -20.00 -10.28 -4.11
CA HIS A 109 -19.10 -11.43 -4.02
C HIS A 109 -18.57 -11.87 -5.39
N ALA A 110 -19.40 -11.83 -6.43
CA ALA A 110 -18.95 -12.12 -7.80
C ALA A 110 -17.90 -11.11 -8.28
N HIS A 111 -18.14 -9.82 -8.09
CA HIS A 111 -17.20 -8.76 -8.43
C HIS A 111 -15.89 -8.90 -7.64
N PHE A 112 -15.95 -9.22 -6.35
CA PHE A 112 -14.74 -9.47 -5.57
C PHE A 112 -13.93 -10.67 -6.11
N LYS A 113 -14.60 -11.77 -6.45
CA LYS A 113 -13.95 -12.96 -7.02
C LYS A 113 -13.29 -12.67 -8.39
N GLU A 114 -13.94 -11.86 -9.21
CA GLU A 114 -13.41 -11.39 -10.50
C GLU A 114 -12.15 -10.54 -10.28
N VAL A 115 -12.23 -9.49 -9.47
CA VAL A 115 -11.10 -8.58 -9.20
C VAL A 115 -9.92 -9.31 -8.55
N LEU A 116 -10.19 -10.29 -7.67
CA LEU A 116 -9.18 -11.11 -7.03
C LEU A 116 -8.47 -12.03 -8.04
N SER A 117 -9.22 -12.58 -9.00
CA SER A 117 -8.66 -13.39 -10.09
C SER A 117 -7.83 -12.52 -11.04
N ASP A 118 -8.33 -11.36 -11.45
CA ASP A 118 -7.60 -10.41 -12.30
C ASP A 118 -6.29 -9.96 -11.65
N SER A 119 -6.31 -9.73 -10.33
CA SER A 119 -5.12 -9.40 -9.55
C SER A 119 -4.04 -10.49 -9.66
N LEU A 120 -4.44 -11.76 -9.62
CA LEU A 120 -3.52 -12.90 -9.71
C LEU A 120 -3.10 -13.30 -11.14
N TYR A 121 -3.89 -13.01 -12.16
CA TYR A 121 -3.57 -13.41 -13.54
C TYR A 121 -2.97 -12.27 -14.36
N VAL A 122 -3.48 -11.06 -14.21
CA VAL A 122 -3.07 -9.89 -14.99
C VAL A 122 -1.98 -9.10 -14.25
N TYR A 123 -2.16 -8.93 -12.94
CA TYR A 123 -1.32 -8.04 -12.14
C TYR A 123 -0.28 -8.76 -11.28
N LYS A 124 -0.17 -10.10 -11.35
CA LYS A 124 0.80 -10.91 -10.57
C LYS A 124 2.22 -10.35 -10.57
N PRO A 125 2.81 -9.95 -11.71
CA PRO A 125 4.19 -9.43 -11.73
C PRO A 125 4.39 -8.14 -10.94
N LEU A 126 3.30 -7.47 -10.57
CA LEU A 126 3.27 -6.17 -9.91
C LEU A 126 2.94 -6.27 -8.42
N LEU A 127 2.56 -7.45 -7.93
CA LEU A 127 2.25 -7.72 -6.53
C LEU A 127 3.50 -8.17 -5.78
N SER A 128 3.58 -7.87 -4.47
CA SER A 128 4.62 -8.47 -3.62
C SER A 128 4.38 -9.98 -3.49
N PRO A 129 5.45 -10.78 -3.27
CA PRO A 129 5.31 -12.20 -2.95
C PRO A 129 4.40 -12.46 -1.75
N GLU A 130 4.43 -11.55 -0.77
CA GLU A 130 3.58 -11.56 0.42
C GLU A 130 2.09 -11.43 0.06
N LEU A 131 1.74 -10.50 -0.83
CA LEU A 131 0.37 -10.30 -1.27
C LEU A 131 -0.12 -11.46 -2.14
N ILE A 132 0.74 -12.00 -3.01
CA ILE A 132 0.41 -13.20 -3.81
C ILE A 132 0.10 -14.38 -2.89
N SER A 133 0.97 -14.65 -1.91
CA SER A 133 0.76 -15.72 -0.94
C SER A 133 -0.52 -15.52 -0.16
N ALA A 134 -0.83 -14.29 0.27
CA ALA A 134 -2.06 -14.01 1.02
C ALA A 134 -3.33 -14.25 0.19
N ILE A 135 -3.30 -13.93 -1.12
CA ILE A 135 -4.44 -14.21 -2.01
C ILE A 135 -4.58 -15.71 -2.25
N GLU A 136 -3.48 -16.44 -2.48
CA GLU A 136 -3.49 -17.91 -2.67
C GLU A 136 -3.96 -18.63 -1.39
N ASP A 137 -3.54 -18.16 -0.21
CA ASP A 137 -4.00 -18.65 1.10
C ASP A 137 -5.50 -18.39 1.30
N TYR A 138 -5.98 -17.20 0.90
CA TYR A 138 -7.40 -16.85 0.96
C TYR A 138 -8.23 -17.79 0.08
N GLN A 139 -7.83 -18.03 -1.17
CA GLN A 139 -8.54 -18.94 -2.08
C GLN A 139 -8.59 -20.37 -1.53
N THR A 140 -7.48 -20.83 -0.94
CA THR A 140 -7.41 -22.17 -0.32
C THR A 140 -8.33 -22.25 0.89
N THR A 141 -8.38 -21.20 1.71
CA THR A 141 -9.25 -21.13 2.89
C THR A 141 -10.72 -21.08 2.48
N GLN A 142 -11.06 -20.26 1.48
CA GLN A 142 -12.41 -20.17 0.96
C GLN A 142 -12.91 -21.51 0.39
N LYS A 143 -12.07 -22.23 -0.36
CA LYS A 143 -12.43 -23.56 -0.87
C LYS A 143 -12.72 -24.55 0.26
N LYS A 144 -11.93 -24.53 1.32
CA LYS A 144 -12.16 -25.38 2.50
C LYS A 144 -13.47 -25.04 3.21
N ILE A 145 -13.80 -23.75 3.34
CA ILE A 145 -15.07 -23.31 3.94
C ILE A 145 -16.25 -23.77 3.08
N GLU A 146 -16.14 -23.61 1.75
CA GLU A 146 -17.15 -24.08 0.79
C GLU A 146 -17.36 -25.60 0.89
N GLU A 147 -16.28 -26.39 0.91
CA GLU A 147 -16.33 -27.85 1.07
C GLU A 147 -16.97 -28.26 2.41
N ALA A 148 -16.54 -27.67 3.53
CA ALA A 148 -17.06 -27.99 4.85
C ALA A 148 -18.54 -27.56 5.03
N TRP A 149 -18.98 -26.51 4.32
CA TRP A 149 -20.39 -26.12 4.27
C TRP A 149 -21.22 -27.10 3.43
N GLU A 150 -20.73 -27.51 2.25
CA GLU A 150 -21.41 -28.49 1.38
C GLU A 150 -21.56 -29.87 2.05
N GLU A 151 -20.55 -30.27 2.83
CA GLU A 151 -20.56 -31.52 3.60
C GLU A 151 -21.41 -31.44 4.89
N ASN A 152 -22.05 -30.29 5.16
CA ASN A 152 -22.80 -29.98 6.39
C ASN A 152 -21.96 -30.08 7.68
N GLU A 153 -20.64 -29.91 7.59
CA GLU A 153 -19.75 -29.82 8.75
C GLU A 153 -19.84 -28.45 9.44
N LEU A 154 -20.18 -27.40 8.68
CA LEU A 154 -20.35 -26.03 9.17
C LEU A 154 -21.80 -25.54 8.99
N SER A 155 -22.30 -24.79 9.99
CA SER A 155 -23.55 -24.03 9.80
C SER A 155 -23.31 -22.84 8.86
N THR A 156 -24.36 -22.36 8.21
CA THR A 156 -24.28 -21.20 7.31
C THR A 156 -23.76 -19.95 8.03
N PHE A 157 -24.12 -19.75 9.30
CA PHE A 157 -23.56 -18.66 10.11
C PHE A 157 -22.05 -18.82 10.29
N VAL A 158 -21.58 -20.01 10.70
CA VAL A 158 -20.16 -20.26 10.95
C VAL A 158 -19.35 -20.14 9.65
N ALA A 159 -19.88 -20.62 8.53
CA ALA A 159 -19.24 -20.46 7.22
C ALA A 159 -19.03 -18.98 6.85
N TYR A 160 -20.04 -18.13 7.08
CA TYR A 160 -19.90 -16.68 6.85
C TYR A 160 -18.95 -16.00 7.84
N ASP A 161 -18.94 -16.40 9.11
CA ASP A 161 -18.01 -15.87 10.11
C ASP A 161 -16.54 -16.20 9.77
N GLU A 162 -16.27 -17.45 9.38
CA GLU A 162 -14.95 -17.89 8.93
C GLU A 162 -14.53 -17.18 7.63
N GLN A 163 -15.46 -17.03 6.67
CA GLN A 163 -15.21 -16.30 5.43
C GLN A 163 -14.89 -14.83 5.71
N TRP A 164 -15.63 -14.20 6.62
CA TRP A 164 -15.40 -12.81 7.03
C TRP A 164 -14.03 -12.63 7.68
N ALA A 165 -13.63 -13.55 8.57
CA ALA A 165 -12.31 -13.53 9.20
C ALA A 165 -11.18 -13.67 8.17
N ALA A 166 -11.34 -14.57 7.20
CA ALA A 166 -10.38 -14.76 6.11
C ALA A 166 -10.27 -13.51 5.21
N GLN A 167 -11.40 -12.88 4.88
CA GLN A 167 -11.42 -11.64 4.09
C GLN A 167 -10.76 -10.48 4.84
N LYS A 168 -11.01 -10.33 6.15
CA LYS A 168 -10.34 -9.31 6.96
C LYS A 168 -8.82 -9.46 6.97
N LYS A 169 -8.33 -10.69 7.13
CA LYS A 169 -6.89 -10.96 7.09
C LYS A 169 -6.28 -10.54 5.75
N LEU A 170 -6.95 -10.85 4.64
CA LEU A 170 -6.50 -10.41 3.31
C LEU A 170 -6.58 -8.88 3.16
N GLN A 171 -7.62 -8.22 3.68
CA GLN A 171 -7.76 -6.77 3.65
C GLN A 171 -6.61 -6.06 4.36
N GLU A 172 -6.16 -6.57 5.52
CA GLU A 172 -5.00 -6.03 6.24
C GLU A 172 -3.71 -6.11 5.43
N VAL A 173 -3.47 -7.24 4.74
CA VAL A 173 -2.29 -7.42 3.88
C VAL A 173 -2.34 -6.47 2.68
N VAL A 174 -3.51 -6.33 2.04
CA VAL A 174 -3.72 -5.38 0.92
C VAL A 174 -3.48 -3.94 1.39
N ALA A 175 -4.03 -3.55 2.54
CA ALA A 175 -3.86 -2.21 3.10
C ALA A 175 -2.38 -1.91 3.45
N SER A 176 -1.68 -2.89 4.03
CA SER A 176 -0.24 -2.79 4.33
C SER A 176 0.58 -2.61 3.04
N PHE A 177 0.29 -3.39 2.00
CA PHE A 177 0.95 -3.28 0.71
C PHE A 177 0.71 -1.90 0.07
N ILE A 178 -0.54 -1.42 0.06
CA ILE A 178 -0.88 -0.09 -0.45
C ILE A 178 -0.11 1.00 0.31
N LYS A 179 -0.02 0.90 1.64
CA LYS A 179 0.75 1.85 2.45
C LYS A 179 2.24 1.86 2.05
N GLN A 180 2.84 0.69 1.87
CA GLN A 180 4.24 0.58 1.47
C GLN A 180 4.52 1.16 0.07
N VAL A 181 3.62 0.93 -0.89
CA VAL A 181 3.81 1.37 -2.29
C VAL A 181 3.44 2.84 -2.49
N SER A 182 2.40 3.34 -1.80
CA SER A 182 1.95 4.74 -1.87
C SER A 182 2.92 5.71 -1.18
N GLY A 183 3.80 5.23 -0.32
CA GLY A 183 4.78 6.06 0.38
C GLY A 183 4.17 6.95 1.46
N VAL A 184 2.98 6.60 1.96
CA VAL A 184 2.24 7.27 3.05
C VAL A 184 2.56 6.64 4.40
#